data_AF-A0A1F1UNA9-F1
#
_entry.id   AF-A0A1F1UNA9-F1
#
_cell.length_a   1.000
_cell.length_b   1.000
_cell.length_c   1.000
_cell.angle_alpha   90.00
_cell.angle_beta   90.00
_cell.angle_gamma   90.00
#
_symmetry.space_group_name_H-M   'P 1'
#
loop_
_entity.id
_entity.type
_entity.pdbx_description
1 polymer ?
#
loop_
_entity_poly.entity_id
_entity_poly.type
_entity_poly.pdbx_seq_one_letter_code
_entity_poly.pdbx_strand_id
1 'polypeptide(L)'
;METRGILWIYAIAMVAFPAAWISLLRLIGGGWEFRTVTAAFGTLEAATALLALGGATWFTAAARGRKKIGALVTVWLATACLVVGWGSMAVAHWEEYQADMALPIINLFMLLIPVGTVLVFAAAIAESASRARSKRQR
;
A
#
# COMPACT_ATOMS: atom_id res chain seq x y z
N MET A 1 -21.02 2.08 3.80
CA MET A 1 -20.12 2.79 2.87
C MET A 1 -20.18 2.17 1.47
N GLU A 2 -19.98 2.98 0.44
CA GLU A 2 -19.95 2.50 -0.94
C GLU A 2 -18.58 1.90 -1.30
N THR A 3 -18.56 0.79 -2.04
CA THR A 3 -17.32 0.10 -2.46
C THR A 3 -16.34 1.01 -3.20
N ARG A 4 -16.87 1.96 -3.99
CA ARG A 4 -16.07 2.99 -4.66
C ARG A 4 -15.31 3.87 -3.67
N GLY A 5 -15.98 4.34 -2.63
CA GLY A 5 -15.35 5.20 -1.62
C GLY A 5 -14.23 4.47 -0.89
N ILE A 6 -14.43 3.18 -0.58
CA ILE A 6 -13.41 2.33 0.05
C ILE A 6 -12.19 2.18 -0.86
N LEU A 7 -12.37 1.93 -2.16
CA LEU A 7 -11.25 1.81 -3.10
C LEU A 7 -10.45 3.10 -3.25
N TRP A 8 -11.11 4.26 -3.28
CA TRP A 8 -10.41 5.54 -3.33
C TRP A 8 -9.68 5.85 -2.03
N ILE A 9 -10.30 5.59 -0.87
CA ILE A 9 -9.62 5.73 0.42
C ILE A 9 -8.40 4.82 0.48
N TYR A 10 -8.54 3.57 0.04
CA TYR A 10 -7.43 2.62 -0.02
C TYR A 10 -6.30 3.12 -0.95
N ALA A 11 -6.63 3.49 -2.19
CA ALA A 11 -5.65 4.00 -3.16
C ALA A 11 -4.90 5.23 -2.65
N ILE A 12 -5.64 6.21 -2.09
CA ILE A 12 -5.06 7.45 -1.58
C ILE A 12 -4.22 7.16 -0.35
N ALA A 13 -4.67 6.32 0.58
CA ALA A 13 -3.92 5.98 1.78
C ALA A 13 -2.58 5.31 1.46
N MET A 14 -2.51 4.45 0.44
CA MET A 14 -1.27 3.81 -0.03
C MET A 14 -0.21 4.79 -0.54
N VAL A 15 -0.59 6.02 -0.88
CA VAL A 15 0.34 7.06 -1.35
C VAL A 15 0.55 8.12 -0.28
N ALA A 16 -0.54 8.62 0.29
CA ALA A 16 -0.53 9.72 1.24
C ALA A 16 0.17 9.34 2.55
N PHE A 17 -0.03 8.12 3.06
CA PHE A 17 0.57 7.69 4.32
C PHE A 17 2.11 7.60 4.21
N PRO A 18 2.69 6.88 3.22
CA PRO A 18 4.15 6.89 3.03
C PRO A 18 4.72 8.27 2.75
N ALA A 19 4.06 9.07 1.89
CA ALA A 19 4.53 10.41 1.56
C ALA A 19 4.55 11.34 2.79
N ALA A 20 3.50 11.30 3.62
CA ALA A 20 3.44 12.07 4.85
C ALA A 20 4.52 11.65 5.85
N TRP A 21 4.75 10.35 6.01
CA TRP A 21 5.78 9.84 6.91
C TRP A 21 7.18 10.22 6.46
N ILE A 22 7.51 10.03 5.18
CA ILE A 22 8.82 10.42 4.62
C ILE A 22 9.03 11.93 4.79
N SER A 23 7.99 12.73 4.55
CA SER A 23 8.06 14.19 4.74
C SER A 23 8.30 14.54 6.20
N LEU A 24 7.62 13.87 7.14
CA LEU A 24 7.84 14.04 8.57
C LEU A 24 9.27 13.70 8.95
N LEU A 25 9.78 12.52 8.56
CA LEU A 25 11.15 12.09 8.84
C LEU A 25 12.18 13.09 8.30
N ARG A 26 11.96 13.69 7.14
CA ARG A 26 12.84 14.74 6.62
C ARG A 26 12.83 16.03 7.44
N LEU A 27 11.69 16.37 8.06
CA LEU A 27 11.54 17.57 8.87
C LEU A 27 12.15 17.42 10.27
N ILE A 28 12.02 16.25 10.88
CA ILE A 28 12.44 16.01 12.28
C ILE A 28 13.72 15.18 12.42
N GLY A 29 14.20 14.58 11.33
CA GLY A 29 15.29 13.59 11.30
C GLY A 29 16.70 14.16 11.23
N GLY A 30 16.87 15.49 11.33
CA GLY A 30 18.19 16.10 11.36
C GLY A 30 19.00 15.61 12.56
N GLY A 31 20.07 14.86 12.30
CA GLY A 31 20.98 14.36 13.34
C GLY A 31 20.56 13.06 14.02
N TRP A 32 19.62 12.31 13.44
CA TRP A 32 19.27 10.98 13.97
C TRP A 32 20.39 9.97 13.74
N GLU A 33 20.60 9.11 14.74
CA GLU A 33 21.49 7.96 14.62
C GLU A 33 20.98 7.00 13.54
N PHE A 34 21.90 6.32 12.85
CA PHE A 34 21.58 5.35 11.80
C PHE A 34 20.48 4.38 12.26
N ARG A 35 20.66 3.79 13.44
CA ARG A 35 19.74 2.83 14.04
C ARG A 35 18.31 3.37 14.21
N THR A 36 18.16 4.64 14.59
CA THR A 36 16.86 5.30 14.73
C THR A 36 16.20 5.52 13.37
N VAL A 37 16.96 5.96 12.38
CA VAL A 37 16.46 6.18 11.01
C VAL A 37 16.01 4.86 10.40
N THR A 38 16.83 3.82 10.48
CA THR A 38 16.55 2.49 9.92
C THR A 38 15.33 1.86 10.58
N ALA A 39 15.19 1.96 11.91
CA ALA A 39 14.01 1.48 12.62
C ALA A 39 12.72 2.23 12.20
N ALA A 40 12.81 3.55 12.00
CA ALA A 40 11.67 4.37 11.59
C ALA A 40 11.20 4.02 10.17
N PHE A 41 12.11 3.74 9.24
CA PHE A 41 11.76 3.27 7.89
C PHE A 41 11.20 1.85 7.91
N GLY A 42 11.82 0.91 8.63
CA GLY A 42 11.29 -0.46 8.75
C GLY A 42 9.87 -0.48 9.35
N THR A 43 9.60 0.38 10.33
CA THR A 43 8.26 0.53 10.93
C THR A 43 7.25 1.09 9.94
N LEU A 44 7.62 2.11 9.16
CA LEU A 44 6.77 2.67 8.11
C LEU A 44 6.36 1.61 7.11
N GLU A 45 7.31 0.81 6.65
CA GLU A 45 7.10 -0.16 5.59
C GLU A 45 6.22 -1.32 6.08
N ALA A 46 6.47 -1.80 7.31
CA ALA A 46 5.61 -2.78 7.96
C ALA A 46 4.17 -2.25 8.15
N ALA A 47 4.03 -1.01 8.62
CA ALA A 47 2.72 -0.38 8.80
C ALA A 47 1.99 -0.21 7.45
N THR A 48 2.70 0.16 6.40
CA THR A 48 2.12 0.30 5.04
C THR A 48 1.67 -1.03 4.47
N ALA A 49 2.44 -2.11 4.69
CA ALA A 49 2.03 -3.47 4.32
C ALA A 49 0.74 -3.90 5.05
N LEU A 50 0.64 -3.62 6.35
CA LEU A 50 -0.58 -3.90 7.13
C LEU A 50 -1.77 -3.06 6.66
N LEU A 51 -1.54 -1.79 6.32
CA LEU A 51 -2.57 -0.91 5.77
C LEU A 51 -3.09 -1.46 4.43
N ALA A 52 -2.21 -2.03 3.60
CA ALA A 52 -2.62 -2.69 2.35
C ALA A 52 -3.55 -3.88 2.60
N LEU A 53 -3.22 -4.75 3.55
CA LEU A 53 -4.08 -5.86 3.96
C LEU A 53 -5.42 -5.37 4.54
N GLY A 54 -5.38 -4.34 5.38
CA GLY A 54 -6.56 -3.69 5.94
C GLY A 54 -7.49 -3.13 4.85
N GLY A 55 -6.93 -2.48 3.83
CA GLY A 55 -7.68 -1.96 2.69
C GLY A 55 -8.41 -3.05 1.90
N ALA A 56 -7.73 -4.15 1.56
CA ALA A 56 -8.33 -5.27 0.84
C ALA A 56 -9.39 -6.01 1.64
N THR A 57 -9.14 -6.27 2.92
CA THR A 57 -10.11 -6.92 3.80
C THR A 57 -11.36 -6.06 3.98
N TRP A 58 -11.20 -4.75 4.15
CA TRP A 58 -12.33 -3.82 4.23
C TRP A 58 -13.14 -3.77 2.94
N PHE A 59 -12.47 -3.72 1.78
CA PHE A 59 -13.15 -3.80 0.48
C PHE A 59 -13.90 -5.12 0.31
N THR A 60 -13.26 -6.24 0.66
CA THR A 60 -13.85 -7.59 0.56
C THR A 60 -15.11 -7.71 1.41
N ALA A 61 -15.06 -7.22 2.65
CA ALA A 61 -16.22 -7.17 3.54
C ALA A 61 -17.37 -6.35 2.92
N ALA A 62 -17.07 -5.18 2.34
CA ALA A 62 -18.07 -4.32 1.71
C ALA A 62 -18.60 -4.84 0.36
N ALA A 63 -17.84 -5.68 -0.33
CA ALA A 63 -18.21 -6.31 -1.59
C ALA A 63 -18.96 -7.65 -1.41
N ARG A 64 -19.03 -8.17 -0.18
CA ARG A 64 -19.71 -9.44 0.14
C ARG A 64 -21.17 -9.40 -0.31
N GLY A 65 -21.61 -10.44 -1.02
CA GLY A 65 -22.97 -10.54 -1.58
C GLY A 65 -23.19 -9.77 -2.88
N ARG A 66 -22.17 -9.11 -3.45
CA ARG A 66 -22.25 -8.45 -4.76
C ARG A 66 -21.47 -9.27 -5.80
N LYS A 67 -21.97 -9.38 -7.03
CA LYS A 67 -21.26 -10.05 -8.14
C LYS A 67 -20.07 -9.19 -8.63
N LYS A 68 -18.97 -9.17 -7.87
CA LYS A 68 -17.79 -8.31 -8.09
C LYS A 68 -16.46 -9.09 -8.12
N ILE A 69 -16.48 -10.30 -8.68
CA ILE A 69 -15.33 -11.22 -8.67
C ILE A 69 -14.10 -10.58 -9.31
N GLY A 70 -14.25 -9.92 -10.48
CA GLY A 70 -13.12 -9.27 -11.16
C GLY A 70 -12.45 -8.20 -10.30
N ALA A 71 -13.22 -7.32 -9.67
CA ALA A 71 -12.67 -6.28 -8.79
C ALA A 71 -12.01 -6.87 -7.53
N LEU A 72 -12.57 -7.94 -6.96
CA LEU A 72 -11.96 -8.65 -5.83
C LEU A 72 -10.59 -9.23 -6.19
N VAL A 73 -10.47 -9.90 -7.35
CA VAL A 73 -9.21 -10.46 -7.82
C VAL A 73 -8.18 -9.35 -8.05
N THR A 74 -8.55 -8.26 -8.71
CA THR A 74 -7.63 -7.13 -8.94
C THR A 74 -7.15 -6.52 -7.63
N VAL A 75 -8.03 -6.34 -6.65
CA VAL A 75 -7.68 -5.77 -5.33
C VAL A 75 -6.71 -6.69 -4.59
N TRP A 76 -6.99 -8.00 -4.51
CA TRP A 76 -6.10 -8.93 -3.81
C TRP A 76 -4.77 -9.12 -4.51
N LEU A 77 -4.72 -9.10 -5.85
CA LEU A 77 -3.47 -9.10 -6.60
C LEU A 77 -2.65 -7.83 -6.29
N ALA A 78 -3.30 -6.67 -6.30
CA ALA A 78 -2.67 -5.41 -5.95
C ALA A 78 -2.11 -5.42 -4.52
N THR A 79 -2.90 -5.95 -3.56
CA THR A 79 -2.49 -6.09 -2.17
C THR A 79 -1.35 -7.06 -2.01
N ALA A 80 -1.32 -8.19 -2.71
CA ALA A 80 -0.19 -9.11 -2.68
C ALA A 80 1.10 -8.41 -3.14
N CYS A 81 1.05 -7.66 -4.25
CA CYS A 81 2.18 -6.86 -4.72
C CYS A 81 2.65 -5.84 -3.69
N LEU A 82 1.72 -5.11 -3.06
CA LEU A 82 2.03 -4.11 -2.04
C LEU A 82 2.62 -4.73 -0.78
N VAL A 83 2.04 -5.82 -0.28
CA VAL A 83 2.50 -6.50 0.94
C VAL A 83 3.88 -7.08 0.74
N VAL A 84 4.14 -7.73 -0.40
CA VAL A 84 5.47 -8.27 -0.70
C VAL A 84 6.48 -7.13 -0.92
N GLY A 85 6.09 -6.09 -1.67
CA GLY A 85 6.96 -4.94 -1.91
C GLY A 85 7.35 -4.20 -0.63
N TRP A 86 6.38 -3.75 0.16
CA TRP A 86 6.65 -3.06 1.43
C TRP A 86 7.23 -4.00 2.49
N GLY A 87 6.74 -5.24 2.58
CA GLY A 87 7.22 -6.22 3.56
C GLY A 87 8.67 -6.61 3.34
N SER A 88 9.10 -6.78 2.09
CA SER A 88 10.51 -7.07 1.78
C SER A 88 11.44 -5.92 2.17
N MET A 89 11.02 -4.67 1.98
CA MET A 89 11.77 -3.50 2.41
C MET A 89 11.86 -3.44 3.95
N ALA A 90 10.75 -3.74 4.63
CA ALA A 90 10.72 -3.76 6.10
C ALA A 90 11.70 -4.81 6.67
N VAL A 91 11.78 -5.98 6.01
CA VAL A 91 12.76 -7.02 6.37
C VAL A 91 14.19 -6.53 6.12
N ALA A 92 14.47 -5.91 4.98
CA ALA A 92 15.80 -5.37 4.69
C ALA A 92 16.23 -4.32 5.74
N HIS A 93 15.38 -3.37 6.09
CA HIS A 93 15.66 -2.40 7.15
C HIS A 93 15.77 -3.06 8.54
N TRP A 94 15.04 -4.15 8.79
CA TRP A 94 15.22 -4.90 10.04
C TRP A 94 16.60 -5.57 10.12
N GLU A 95 17.10 -6.14 9.01
CA GLU A 95 18.44 -6.71 8.93
C GLU A 95 19.52 -5.65 9.14
N GLU A 96 19.38 -4.48 8.50
CA GLU A 96 20.29 -3.35 8.69
C GLU A 96 20.26 -2.81 10.13
N TYR A 97 19.07 -2.77 10.75
CA TYR A 97 18.93 -2.37 12.14
C TYR A 97 19.64 -3.34 13.11
N GLN A 98 19.62 -4.64 12.81
CA GLN A 98 20.34 -5.65 13.60
C GLN A 98 21.85 -5.62 13.34
N ALA A 99 22.26 -5.31 12.12
CA ALA A 99 23.67 -5.20 11.74
C ALA A 99 24.31 -3.86 12.16
N ASP A 100 23.49 -2.86 12.53
CA ASP A 100 23.90 -1.47 12.82
C ASP A 100 24.75 -0.83 11.71
N MET A 101 24.55 -1.30 10.48
CA MET A 101 25.21 -0.80 9.28
C MET A 101 24.32 -1.02 8.06
N ALA A 102 24.51 -0.17 7.04
CA ALA A 102 23.83 -0.35 5.76
C ALA A 102 24.37 -1.61 5.04
N LEU A 103 23.47 -2.47 4.59
CA LEU A 103 23.80 -3.71 3.90
C LEU A 103 23.56 -3.53 2.40
N PRO A 104 24.41 -4.07 1.51
CA PRO A 104 24.20 -3.99 0.07
C PRO A 104 23.12 -4.97 -0.41
N ILE A 105 21.89 -4.83 0.09
CA ILE A 105 20.75 -5.71 -0.23
C ILE A 105 20.10 -5.24 -1.54
N ILE A 106 20.15 -6.09 -2.58
CA ILE A 106 19.41 -5.84 -3.82
C ILE A 106 17.99 -6.36 -3.66
N ASN A 107 17.06 -5.48 -3.30
CA ASN A 107 15.65 -5.83 -3.14
C ASN A 107 14.82 -5.57 -4.42
N LEU A 108 14.70 -6.59 -5.28
CA LEU A 108 13.89 -6.52 -6.51
C LEU A 108 12.38 -6.44 -6.24
N PHE A 109 11.91 -6.88 -5.07
CA PHE A 109 10.49 -6.85 -4.73
C PHE A 109 9.94 -5.44 -4.55
N MET A 110 10.80 -4.44 -4.33
CA MET A 110 10.42 -3.03 -4.32
C MET A 110 9.70 -2.60 -5.61
N LEU A 111 9.99 -3.26 -6.75
CA LEU A 111 9.30 -3.02 -8.03
C LEU A 111 7.81 -3.44 -8.01
N LEU A 112 7.39 -4.26 -7.04
CA LEU A 112 5.98 -4.62 -6.87
C LEU A 112 5.16 -3.49 -6.24
N ILE A 113 5.79 -2.53 -5.55
CA ILE A 113 5.10 -1.37 -4.97
C ILE A 113 4.40 -0.53 -6.05
N PRO A 114 5.09 -0.04 -7.11
CA PRO A 114 4.43 0.72 -8.16
C PRO A 114 3.38 -0.11 -8.90
N VAL A 115 3.63 -1.40 -9.15
CA VAL A 115 2.66 -2.31 -9.81
C VAL A 115 1.39 -2.42 -8.97
N GLY A 116 1.52 -2.70 -7.68
CA GLY A 116 0.40 -2.81 -6.75
C GLY A 116 -0.39 -1.51 -6.64
N THR A 117 0.29 -0.37 -6.50
CA THR A 117 -0.36 0.95 -6.45
C THR A 117 -1.18 1.23 -7.70
N VAL A 118 -0.62 1.01 -8.90
CA VAL A 118 -1.32 1.20 -10.18
C VAL A 118 -2.57 0.31 -10.26
N LEU A 119 -2.49 -0.95 -9.82
CA LEU A 119 -3.63 -1.86 -9.82
C LEU A 119 -4.75 -1.40 -8.87
N VAL A 120 -4.43 -0.88 -7.68
CA VAL A 120 -5.46 -0.32 -6.76
C VAL A 120 -6.17 0.87 -7.41
N PHE A 121 -5.41 1.79 -8.02
CA PHE A 121 -6.00 2.93 -8.75
C PHE A 121 -6.84 2.48 -9.94
N ALA A 122 -6.37 1.51 -10.73
CA ALA A 122 -7.12 0.95 -11.84
C ALA A 122 -8.45 0.35 -11.38
N ALA A 123 -8.46 -0.38 -10.25
CA ALA A 123 -9.68 -0.90 -9.65
C ALA A 123 -10.65 0.21 -9.22
N ALA A 124 -10.14 1.28 -8.59
CA ALA A 124 -10.95 2.44 -8.18
C ALA A 124 -11.57 3.18 -9.38
N ILE A 125 -10.80 3.35 -10.46
CA ILE A 125 -11.25 3.98 -11.71
C ILE A 125 -12.31 3.12 -12.41
N ALA A 126 -12.06 1.81 -12.56
CA ALA A 126 -12.99 0.89 -13.19
C ALA A 126 -14.35 0.81 -12.45
N GLU A 127 -14.30 0.77 -11.12
CA GLU A 127 -15.49 0.81 -10.26
C GLU A 127 -16.25 2.15 -10.43
N SER A 128 -15.54 3.27 -10.60
CA SER A 128 -16.15 4.58 -10.84
C SER A 128 -16.82 4.66 -12.22
N ALA A 129 -16.15 4.16 -13.26
CA ALA A 129 -16.64 4.16 -14.64
C ALA A 129 -17.87 3.25 -14.85
N SER A 130 -17.85 2.04 -14.28
CA SER A 130 -18.98 1.09 -14.37
C SER A 130 -20.28 1.69 -13.81
N ARG A 131 -20.17 2.46 -12.72
CA ARG A 131 -21.31 3.14 -12.09
C ARG A 131 -21.83 4.31 -12.92
N ALA A 132 -20.94 5.10 -13.51
CA ALA A 132 -21.32 6.19 -14.41
C ALA A 132 -22.11 5.66 -15.62
N ARG A 133 -21.69 4.52 -16.18
CA ARG A 133 -22.39 3.84 -17.27
C ARG A 133 -23.79 3.35 -16.84
N SER A 134 -23.89 2.72 -15.66
CA SER A 134 -25.17 2.25 -15.12
C SER A 134 -26.18 3.38 -14.87
N LYS A 135 -25.73 4.56 -14.42
CA LYS A 135 -26.62 5.73 -14.25
C LYS A 135 -27.11 6.30 -15.58
N ARG A 136 -26.29 6.27 -16.64
CA ARG A 136 -26.64 6.81 -17.96
C ARG A 136 -27.64 5.92 -18.72
N GLN A 137 -27.76 4.66 -18.33
CA GLN A 137 -28.70 3.69 -18.91
C GLN A 137 -30.02 3.58 -18.16
N ARG A 138 -30.20 4.36 -17.09
CA ARG A 138 -31.44 4.50 -16.32
C ARG A 138 -32.09 5.83 -16.64
#